data_AF-A0A3D5SC13-F1
#
_entry.id   AF-A0A3D5SC13-F1
#
_cell.length_a   1.000
_cell.length_b   1.000
_cell.length_c   1.000
_cell.angle_alpha   90.00
_cell.angle_beta   90.00
_cell.angle_gamma   90.00
#
_symmetry.space_group_name_H-M   'P 1'
#
loop_
_entity.id
_entity.type
_entity.pdbx_description
1 polymer ?
#
loop_
_entity_poly.entity_id
_entity_poly.type
_entity_poly.pdbx_seq_one_letter_code
_entity_poly.pdbx_strand_id
1 'polypeptide(L)'
;CYASKWISEQLARYPSLLDELLDNRNLYVVPSGAELADQLRQQLLRVQSDDLETAMDVLRHFKLAHGLRVAACQISGALPLMKISDYLTFLAEVILQAVLEIAWQAMVEKHGMPSVGSGLDKPDSLAGQVNEGSQHFIIVGYGKLGGIELGPASDLDLVFIHDVDSQAETLAGENQKAITHSVFFTRLGQKIIHILTAQTVSGALYEVDMRLRPSGASGLLVS
;
A
#
# COMPACT_ATOMS: atom_id res chain seq x y z
N CYS A 1 -8.66 22.42 -16.58
CA CYS A 1 -10.14 22.42 -16.62
C CYS A 1 -10.72 22.39 -18.03
N TYR A 2 -10.34 23.31 -18.93
CA TYR A 2 -10.86 23.32 -20.32
C TYR A 2 -10.63 21.99 -21.07
N ALA A 3 -9.46 21.37 -20.88
CA ALA A 3 -9.06 20.17 -21.61
C ALA A 3 -9.62 18.84 -21.05
N SER A 4 -10.13 18.80 -19.81
CA SER A 4 -10.68 17.58 -19.22
C SER A 4 -11.70 17.89 -18.13
N LYS A 5 -12.91 17.37 -18.32
CA LYS A 5 -13.99 17.43 -17.34
C LYS A 5 -13.62 16.65 -16.08
N TRP A 6 -12.99 15.48 -16.24
CA TRP A 6 -12.56 14.65 -15.12
C TRP A 6 -11.58 15.37 -14.19
N ILE A 7 -10.57 16.07 -14.73
CA ILE A 7 -9.64 16.87 -13.91
C ILE A 7 -10.39 17.97 -13.15
N SER A 8 -11.36 18.61 -13.81
CA SER A 8 -12.16 19.67 -13.19
C SER A 8 -12.99 19.13 -12.02
N GLU A 9 -13.61 17.96 -12.20
CA GLU A 9 -14.37 17.27 -11.16
C GLU A 9 -13.47 16.79 -10.01
N GLN A 10 -12.26 16.31 -10.30
CA GLN A 10 -11.27 15.89 -9.30
C GLN A 10 -10.79 17.07 -8.45
N LEU A 11 -10.41 18.19 -9.06
CA LEU A 11 -9.96 19.39 -8.32
C LEU A 11 -11.09 20.00 -7.49
N ALA A 12 -12.33 19.95 -7.99
CA ALA A 12 -13.50 20.40 -7.23
C ALA A 12 -13.80 19.49 -6.04
N ARG A 13 -13.59 18.17 -6.19
CA ARG A 13 -13.80 17.18 -5.14
C ARG A 13 -12.67 17.17 -4.11
N TYR A 14 -11.43 17.39 -4.54
CA TYR A 14 -10.24 17.36 -3.70
C TYR A 14 -9.41 18.65 -3.88
N PRO A 15 -9.80 19.76 -3.23
CA PRO A 15 -9.12 21.04 -3.39
C PRO A 15 -7.65 21.05 -2.92
N SER A 16 -7.25 20.11 -2.06
CA SER A 16 -5.85 19.94 -1.64
C SER A 16 -4.91 19.63 -2.81
N LEU A 17 -5.43 19.15 -3.94
CA LEU A 17 -4.65 18.94 -5.15
C LEU A 17 -4.26 20.24 -5.88
N LEU A 18 -4.80 21.40 -5.48
CA LEU A 18 -4.40 22.67 -6.07
C LEU A 18 -2.93 23.00 -5.79
N ASP A 19 -2.39 22.52 -4.67
CA ASP A 19 -0.98 22.72 -4.32
C ASP A 19 -0.05 22.03 -5.33
N GLU A 20 -0.45 20.88 -5.88
CA GLU A 20 0.29 20.17 -6.93
C GLU A 20 0.36 20.96 -8.25
N LEU A 21 -0.58 21.86 -8.50
CA LEU A 21 -0.58 22.71 -9.70
C LEU A 21 0.39 23.90 -9.58
N LEU A 22 0.87 24.21 -8.38
CA LEU A 22 1.83 25.30 -8.16
C LEU A 22 3.22 24.93 -8.70
N ASP A 23 3.56 23.64 -8.74
CA ASP A 23 4.82 23.14 -9.29
C ASP A 23 4.65 22.58 -10.71
N ASN A 24 4.53 23.51 -11.66
CA ASN A 24 4.29 23.19 -13.07
C ASN A 24 5.45 22.41 -13.73
N ARG A 25 6.65 22.39 -13.13
CA ARG A 25 7.79 21.63 -13.67
C ARG A 25 7.65 20.13 -13.40
N ASN A 26 7.10 19.78 -12.24
CA ASN A 26 6.91 18.40 -11.83
C ASN A 26 5.58 17.80 -12.31
N LEU A 27 4.63 18.63 -12.76
CA LEU A 27 3.32 18.19 -13.23
C LEU A 27 3.36 17.35 -14.53
N TYR A 28 4.42 17.50 -15.33
CA TYR A 28 4.56 16.81 -16.63
C TYR A 28 5.66 15.74 -16.66
N VAL A 29 6.24 15.42 -15.51
CA VAL A 29 7.30 14.41 -15.38
C VAL A 29 6.86 13.37 -14.35
N VAL A 30 6.87 12.11 -14.76
CA VAL A 30 6.55 11.00 -13.86
C VAL A 30 7.81 10.47 -13.18
N PRO A 31 7.83 10.36 -11.84
CA PRO A 31 8.94 9.72 -11.14
C PRO A 31 9.03 8.22 -11.46
N SER A 32 10.22 7.67 -11.32
CA SER A 32 10.47 6.24 -11.28
C SER A 32 9.89 5.59 -10.01
N GLY A 33 9.76 4.25 -10.00
CA GLY A 33 9.28 3.52 -8.82
C GLY A 33 10.10 3.78 -7.55
N ALA A 34 11.43 3.90 -7.68
CA ALA A 34 12.31 4.21 -6.55
C ALA A 34 12.09 5.64 -6.02
N GLU A 35 11.87 6.60 -6.91
CA GLU A 35 11.55 7.98 -6.53
C GLU A 35 10.16 8.09 -5.90
N LEU A 36 9.17 7.33 -6.38
CA LEU A 36 7.85 7.23 -5.74
C LEU A 36 7.97 6.70 -4.32
N ALA A 37 8.73 5.62 -4.13
CA ALA A 37 8.96 5.02 -2.83
C ALA A 37 9.63 6.02 -1.86
N ASP A 38 10.66 6.72 -2.31
CA ASP A 38 11.33 7.73 -1.48
C ASP A 38 10.42 8.91 -1.15
N GLN A 39 9.65 9.41 -2.11
CA GLN A 39 8.69 10.50 -1.90
C GLN A 39 7.62 10.12 -0.87
N LEU A 40 7.00 8.94 -1.02
CA LEU A 40 5.98 8.48 -0.08
C LEU A 40 6.56 8.28 1.32
N ARG A 41 7.75 7.66 1.41
CA ARG A 41 8.46 7.48 2.68
C ARG A 41 8.73 8.82 3.37
N GLN A 42 9.21 9.82 2.64
CA GLN A 42 9.46 11.16 3.19
C GLN A 42 8.20 11.84 3.72
N GLN A 43 7.06 11.64 3.07
CA GLN A 43 5.77 12.17 3.55
C GLN A 43 5.33 11.45 4.83
N LEU A 44 5.43 10.12 4.86
CA LEU A 44 5.05 9.30 6.02
C LEU A 44 5.95 9.51 7.25
N LEU A 45 7.23 9.88 7.06
CA LEU A 45 8.14 10.22 8.17
C LEU A 45 7.67 11.40 9.04
N ARG A 46 6.73 12.22 8.53
CA ARG A 46 6.16 13.36 9.26
C ARG A 46 4.96 12.97 10.12
N VAL A 47 4.46 11.74 9.96
CA VAL A 47 3.29 11.22 10.66
C VAL A 47 3.74 10.48 11.92
N GLN A 48 3.01 10.65 13.02
CA GLN A 48 3.28 9.91 14.25
C GLN A 48 2.92 8.43 14.05
N SER A 49 3.68 7.53 14.67
CA SER A 49 3.53 6.08 14.46
C SER A 49 2.18 5.51 14.90
N ASP A 50 1.52 6.15 15.87
CA ASP A 50 0.20 5.78 16.41
C ASP A 50 -0.97 6.47 15.69
N ASP A 51 -0.69 7.42 14.79
CA ASP A 51 -1.70 8.19 14.06
C ASP A 51 -2.02 7.55 12.70
N LEU A 52 -2.81 6.48 12.74
CA LEU A 52 -3.24 5.75 11.54
C LEU A 52 -4.11 6.61 10.60
N GLU A 53 -4.91 7.52 11.15
CA GLU A 53 -5.83 8.35 10.35
C GLU A 53 -5.05 9.31 9.45
N THR A 54 -4.06 10.02 10.02
CA THR A 54 -3.18 10.90 9.24
C THR A 54 -2.37 10.10 8.21
N ALA A 55 -1.86 8.92 8.57
CA ALA A 55 -1.14 8.07 7.61
C ALA A 55 -2.03 7.64 6.44
N MET A 56 -3.28 7.29 6.72
CA MET A 56 -4.31 6.95 5.74
C MET A 56 -4.64 8.13 4.81
N ASP A 57 -4.67 9.35 5.33
CA ASP A 57 -4.89 10.56 4.54
C ASP A 57 -3.70 10.89 3.63
N VAL A 58 -2.47 10.75 4.14
CA VAL A 58 -1.24 10.91 3.35
C VAL A 58 -1.24 9.95 2.14
N LEU A 59 -1.53 8.67 2.35
CA LEU A 59 -1.59 7.68 1.27
C LEU A 59 -2.62 8.05 0.19
N ARG A 60 -3.80 8.53 0.59
CA ARG A 60 -4.86 8.94 -0.34
C ARG A 60 -4.47 10.19 -1.11
N HIS A 61 -3.95 11.20 -0.42
CA HIS A 61 -3.47 12.41 -1.07
C HIS A 61 -2.36 12.08 -2.08
N PHE A 62 -1.40 11.22 -1.71
CA PHE A 62 -0.34 10.75 -2.58
C PHE A 62 -0.88 10.09 -3.86
N LYS A 63 -1.82 9.14 -3.73
CA LYS A 63 -2.48 8.53 -4.90
C LYS A 63 -3.18 9.57 -5.78
N LEU A 64 -3.95 10.46 -5.18
CA LEU A 64 -4.73 11.47 -5.91
C LEU A 64 -3.81 12.46 -6.66
N ALA A 65 -2.71 12.90 -6.03
CA ALA A 65 -1.71 13.77 -6.64
C ALA A 65 -1.07 13.12 -7.87
N HIS A 66 -0.64 11.85 -7.76
CA HIS A 66 -0.07 11.15 -8.89
C HIS A 66 -1.10 10.78 -9.97
N GLY A 67 -2.36 10.55 -9.60
CA GLY A 67 -3.47 10.40 -10.55
C GLY A 67 -3.73 11.67 -11.37
N LEU A 68 -3.69 12.84 -10.72
CA LEU A 68 -3.77 14.14 -11.40
C LEU A 68 -2.59 14.35 -12.35
N ARG A 69 -1.37 14.00 -11.91
CA ARG A 69 -0.15 14.09 -12.72
C ARG A 69 -0.22 13.24 -13.98
N VAL A 70 -0.71 12.00 -13.87
CA VAL A 70 -0.94 11.11 -15.03
C VAL A 70 -1.95 11.72 -16.00
N ALA A 71 -3.07 12.23 -15.49
CA ALA A 71 -4.08 12.87 -16.33
C ALA A 71 -3.55 14.14 -17.03
N ALA A 72 -2.72 14.94 -16.35
CA ALA A 72 -2.06 16.10 -16.94
C ALA A 72 -1.05 15.70 -18.04
N CYS A 73 -0.25 14.65 -17.80
CA CYS A 73 0.67 14.09 -18.80
C CYS A 73 -0.05 13.54 -20.03
N GLN A 74 -1.20 12.88 -19.85
CA GLN A 74 -2.04 12.38 -20.94
C GLN A 74 -2.55 13.50 -21.84
N ILE A 75 -3.06 14.57 -21.25
CA ILE A 75 -3.63 15.70 -21.99
C ILE A 75 -2.55 16.48 -22.73
N SER A 76 -1.39 16.66 -22.11
CA SER A 76 -0.26 17.38 -22.70
C SER A 76 0.53 16.55 -23.72
N GLY A 77 0.30 15.24 -23.78
CA GLY A 77 1.11 14.32 -24.58
C GLY A 77 2.54 14.14 -24.05
N ALA A 78 2.81 14.54 -22.80
CA ALA A 78 4.14 14.46 -22.19
C ALA A 78 4.58 13.04 -21.85
N LEU A 79 3.63 12.11 -21.69
CA LEU A 79 3.89 10.70 -21.39
C LEU A 79 3.26 9.79 -22.45
N PRO A 80 4.03 8.85 -23.05
CA PRO A 80 3.48 7.86 -23.97
C PRO A 80 2.40 7.01 -23.29
N LEU A 81 1.30 6.72 -23.99
CA LEU A 81 0.20 5.89 -23.48
C LEU A 81 0.69 4.55 -22.91
N MET A 82 1.66 3.93 -23.58
CA MET A 82 2.25 2.65 -23.18
C MET A 82 3.00 2.69 -21.85
N LYS A 83 3.30 3.88 -21.31
CA LYS A 83 4.01 4.05 -20.02
C LYS A 83 3.09 4.38 -18.85
N ILE A 84 1.80 4.54 -19.12
CA ILE A 84 0.83 4.92 -18.09
C ILE A 84 0.52 3.75 -17.17
N SER A 85 0.31 2.57 -17.74
CA SER A 85 0.04 1.37 -16.95
C SER A 85 1.24 0.95 -16.12
N ASP A 86 2.45 0.96 -16.69
CA ASP A 86 3.71 0.78 -15.94
C ASP A 86 3.74 1.69 -14.70
N TYR A 87 3.50 2.99 -14.89
CA TYR A 87 3.57 3.97 -13.82
C TYR A 87 2.48 3.77 -12.75
N LEU A 88 1.24 3.50 -13.15
CA LEU A 88 0.14 3.26 -12.21
C LEU A 88 0.36 1.96 -11.43
N THR A 89 0.95 0.94 -12.06
CA THR A 89 1.36 -0.30 -11.38
C THR A 89 2.45 -0.03 -10.35
N PHE A 90 3.51 0.69 -10.69
CA PHE A 90 4.55 1.05 -9.72
C PHE A 90 4.00 1.89 -8.56
N LEU A 91 3.09 2.82 -8.84
CA LEU A 91 2.40 3.59 -7.80
C LEU A 91 1.61 2.68 -6.85
N ALA A 92 0.87 1.71 -7.39
CA ALA A 92 0.11 0.76 -6.58
C ALA A 92 1.03 -0.13 -5.73
N GLU A 93 2.15 -0.62 -6.27
CA GLU A 93 3.14 -1.42 -5.55
C GLU A 93 3.77 -0.63 -4.39
N VAL A 94 4.20 0.61 -4.63
CA VAL A 94 4.76 1.49 -3.60
C VAL A 94 3.75 1.76 -2.48
N ILE A 95 2.48 2.01 -2.84
CA ILE A 95 1.43 2.21 -1.85
C ILE A 95 1.16 0.93 -1.06
N LEU A 96 1.08 -0.24 -1.72
CA LEU A 96 0.86 -1.53 -1.05
C LEU A 96 1.98 -1.86 -0.06
N GLN A 97 3.23 -1.57 -0.43
CA GLN A 97 4.38 -1.72 0.45
C GLN A 97 4.25 -0.85 1.70
N ALA A 98 3.93 0.44 1.53
CA ALA A 98 3.72 1.34 2.68
C ALA A 98 2.54 0.89 3.56
N VAL A 99 1.44 0.43 2.95
CA VAL A 99 0.28 -0.11 3.68
C VAL A 99 0.67 -1.35 4.50
N LEU A 100 1.46 -2.26 3.93
CA LEU A 100 1.97 -3.43 4.63
C LEU A 100 2.81 -3.02 5.84
N GLU A 101 3.74 -2.08 5.66
CA GLU A 101 4.61 -1.59 6.74
C GLU A 101 3.81 -0.97 7.89
N ILE A 102 2.85 -0.09 7.59
CA ILE A 102 1.96 0.54 8.58
C ILE A 102 1.13 -0.52 9.31
N ALA A 103 0.55 -1.46 8.56
CA ALA A 103 -0.26 -2.53 9.15
C ALA A 103 0.59 -3.46 10.03
N TRP A 104 1.79 -3.79 9.59
CA TRP A 104 2.76 -4.63 10.30
C TRP A 104 3.19 -3.99 11.61
N GLN A 105 3.59 -2.72 11.59
CA GLN A 105 4.01 -1.97 12.79
C GLN A 105 2.89 -1.95 13.84
N ALA A 106 1.65 -1.64 13.44
CA ALA A 106 0.51 -1.64 14.35
C ALA A 106 0.21 -3.03 14.94
N MET A 107 0.46 -4.11 14.18
CA MET A 107 0.31 -5.48 14.65
C MET A 107 1.41 -5.86 15.65
N VAL A 108 2.67 -5.55 15.32
CA VAL A 108 3.84 -5.83 16.18
C VAL A 108 3.76 -5.05 17.48
N GLU A 109 3.35 -3.78 17.46
CA GLU A 109 3.22 -2.95 18.66
C GLU A 109 2.27 -3.58 19.69
N LYS A 110 1.15 -4.15 19.21
CA LYS A 110 0.11 -4.73 20.07
C LYS A 110 0.36 -6.18 20.46
N HIS A 111 0.97 -6.95 19.56
CA HIS A 111 1.01 -8.40 19.65
C HIS A 111 2.42 -9.00 19.71
N GLY A 112 3.46 -8.19 19.56
CA GLY A 112 4.82 -8.69 19.42
C GLY A 112 5.12 -9.20 18.01
N MET A 113 6.37 -9.55 17.77
CA MET A 113 6.81 -10.07 16.46
C MET A 113 6.43 -11.54 16.30
N PRO A 114 5.96 -12.00 15.12
CA PRO A 114 5.86 -13.43 14.83
C PRO A 114 7.23 -14.10 15.04
N SER A 115 7.23 -15.21 15.77
CA SER A 115 8.44 -16.01 15.96
C SER A 115 8.79 -16.70 14.64
N VAL A 116 9.93 -16.35 14.04
CA VAL A 116 10.40 -17.06 12.84
C VAL A 116 10.94 -18.42 13.28
N GLY A 117 10.19 -19.48 12.99
CA GLY A 117 10.57 -20.86 13.26
C GLY A 117 10.98 -21.58 11.99
N SER A 118 12.21 -21.42 11.51
CA SER A 118 12.87 -22.48 10.72
C SER A 118 14.39 -22.34 10.73
N GLY A 119 15.08 -23.48 10.79
CA GLY A 119 16.53 -23.60 10.97
C GLY A 119 17.38 -23.25 9.75
N LEU A 120 17.13 -22.12 9.09
CA LEU A 120 18.02 -21.58 8.05
C LEU A 120 18.56 -20.18 8.32
N ASP A 121 17.96 -19.39 9.23
CA ASP A 121 18.51 -18.08 9.58
C ASP A 121 18.78 -18.00 11.08
N LYS A 122 20.05 -18.21 11.45
CA LYS A 122 20.55 -17.69 12.72
C LYS A 122 20.40 -16.16 12.70
N PRO A 123 19.94 -15.53 13.79
CA PRO A 123 19.91 -14.08 13.89
C PRO A 123 21.34 -13.60 14.11
N ASP A 124 22.11 -13.44 13.04
CA ASP A 124 23.41 -12.79 13.06
C ASP A 124 23.26 -11.41 12.42
N SER A 125 22.48 -10.54 13.06
CA SER A 125 22.49 -9.10 12.81
C SER A 125 21.86 -8.38 14.00
N LEU A 126 22.71 -7.78 14.82
CA LEU A 126 22.37 -6.67 15.68
C LEU A 126 21.59 -5.59 14.89
N ALA A 127 20.68 -4.93 15.60
CA ALA A 127 20.10 -3.62 15.29
C ALA A 127 19.03 -3.58 14.19
N GLY A 128 17.76 -3.71 14.61
CA GLY A 128 16.70 -2.73 14.32
C GLY A 128 16.30 -2.46 12.86
N GLN A 129 16.86 -3.15 11.88
CA GLN A 129 16.45 -3.07 10.48
C GLN A 129 15.62 -4.31 10.17
N VAL A 130 14.34 -4.06 9.88
CA VAL A 130 13.45 -5.05 9.27
C VAL A 130 14.04 -5.32 7.89
N ASN A 131 14.84 -6.39 7.75
CA ASN A 131 15.29 -6.83 6.43
C ASN A 131 14.04 -7.19 5.61
N GLU A 132 14.02 -6.85 4.32
CA GLU A 132 12.92 -7.15 3.38
C GLU A 132 12.57 -8.65 3.32
N GLY A 133 13.42 -9.54 3.85
CA GLY A 133 13.18 -10.98 4.00
C GLY A 133 12.69 -11.45 5.38
N SER A 134 12.44 -10.55 6.34
CA SER A 134 12.07 -10.92 7.72
C SER A 134 10.56 -10.97 7.97
N GLN A 135 9.76 -10.49 7.00
CA GLN A 135 8.31 -10.56 7.03
C GLN A 135 7.89 -11.76 6.19
N HIS A 136 7.56 -12.88 6.83
CA HIS A 136 7.03 -14.08 6.18
C HIS A 136 5.58 -13.87 5.70
N PHE A 137 5.33 -12.78 4.99
CA PHE A 137 4.03 -12.37 4.45
C PHE A 137 4.21 -11.74 3.07
N ILE A 138 3.44 -12.21 2.11
CA ILE A 138 3.52 -11.79 0.71
C ILE A 138 2.14 -11.33 0.25
N ILE A 139 2.11 -10.20 -0.47
CA ILE A 139 0.96 -9.74 -1.22
C ILE A 139 1.18 -10.11 -2.69
N VAL A 140 0.32 -10.98 -3.23
CA VAL A 140 0.35 -11.37 -4.64
C VAL A 140 -0.70 -10.59 -5.39
N GLY A 141 -0.25 -9.81 -6.38
CA GLY A 141 -1.12 -9.09 -7.32
C GLY A 141 -1.53 -9.98 -8.50
N TYR A 142 -2.83 -10.11 -8.72
CA TYR A 142 -3.42 -10.78 -9.88
C TYR A 142 -3.99 -9.76 -10.87
N GLY A 143 -4.58 -10.25 -11.96
CA GLY A 143 -5.34 -9.43 -12.91
C GLY A 143 -4.48 -8.31 -13.52
N LYS A 144 -5.05 -7.10 -13.54
CA LYS A 144 -4.37 -5.92 -14.12
C LYS A 144 -3.14 -5.50 -13.33
N LEU A 145 -3.12 -5.71 -12.02
CA LEU A 145 -1.94 -5.43 -11.19
C LEU A 145 -0.79 -6.37 -11.60
N GLY A 146 -1.04 -7.68 -11.57
CA GLY A 146 -0.05 -8.70 -11.95
C GLY A 146 0.38 -8.67 -13.42
N GLY A 147 -0.48 -8.14 -14.30
CA GLY A 147 -0.19 -7.95 -15.73
C GLY A 147 0.49 -6.62 -16.09
N ILE A 148 0.69 -5.70 -15.14
CA ILE A 148 1.21 -4.34 -15.40
C ILE A 148 0.29 -3.55 -16.35
N GLU A 149 -1.01 -3.67 -16.14
CA GLU A 149 -2.07 -3.09 -16.98
C GLU A 149 -3.03 -2.20 -16.17
N LEU A 150 -2.56 -1.61 -15.06
CA LEU A 150 -3.42 -0.74 -14.26
C LEU A 150 -3.85 0.50 -15.05
N GLY A 151 -5.13 0.84 -14.91
CA GLY A 151 -5.71 2.13 -15.27
C GLY A 151 -6.16 2.91 -14.03
N PRO A 152 -6.47 4.22 -14.16
CA PRO A 152 -6.70 5.12 -13.02
C PRO A 152 -7.82 4.69 -12.04
N ALA A 153 -8.83 3.97 -12.52
CA ALA A 153 -9.97 3.48 -11.75
C ALA A 153 -9.94 1.95 -11.57
N SER A 154 -8.76 1.34 -11.60
CA SER A 154 -8.63 -0.11 -11.46
C SER A 154 -8.69 -0.54 -9.99
N ASP A 155 -9.44 -1.61 -9.76
CA ASP A 155 -9.41 -2.38 -8.52
C ASP A 155 -8.09 -3.17 -8.42
N LEU A 156 -7.73 -3.57 -7.21
CA LEU A 156 -6.57 -4.41 -6.93
C LEU A 156 -7.01 -5.84 -6.62
N ASP A 157 -6.69 -6.79 -7.50
CA ASP A 157 -6.89 -8.21 -7.27
C ASP A 157 -5.74 -8.76 -6.42
N LEU A 158 -5.99 -9.07 -5.14
CA LEU A 158 -4.94 -9.42 -4.18
C LEU A 158 -5.15 -10.80 -3.55
N VAL A 159 -4.05 -11.49 -3.28
CA VAL A 159 -3.98 -12.69 -2.45
C VAL A 159 -2.87 -12.53 -1.41
N PHE A 160 -3.13 -12.94 -0.17
CA PHE A 160 -2.16 -12.87 0.92
C PHE A 160 -1.65 -14.26 1.28
N ILE A 161 -0.34 -14.40 1.41
CA ILE A 161 0.33 -15.66 1.72
C ILE A 161 1.29 -15.46 2.88
N HIS A 162 1.41 -16.43 3.79
CA HIS A 162 2.45 -16.44 4.82
C HIS A 162 3.16 -17.80 4.90
N ASP A 163 4.44 -17.81 5.30
CA ASP A 163 5.22 -19.04 5.44
C ASP A 163 5.70 -19.21 6.89
N VAL A 164 4.75 -19.49 7.78
CA VAL A 164 5.01 -19.69 9.22
C VAL A 164 4.12 -20.78 9.80
N ASP A 165 4.57 -21.37 10.91
CA ASP A 165 3.75 -22.29 11.70
C ASP A 165 2.55 -21.55 12.30
N SER A 166 1.36 -21.84 11.77
CA SER A 166 0.09 -21.24 12.18
C SER A 166 -0.22 -21.35 13.68
N GLN A 167 0.32 -22.36 14.36
CA GLN A 167 0.07 -22.62 15.79
C GLN A 167 1.11 -21.95 16.71
N ALA A 168 2.25 -21.51 16.17
CA ALA A 168 3.25 -20.79 16.95
C ALA A 168 2.71 -19.43 17.39
N GLU A 169 3.24 -18.91 18.50
CA GLU A 169 2.83 -17.63 19.08
C GLU A 169 3.81 -16.52 18.74
N THR A 170 3.32 -15.28 18.76
CA THR A 170 4.15 -14.08 18.67
C THR A 170 5.00 -13.89 19.93
N LEU A 171 6.20 -13.35 19.76
CA LEU A 171 7.11 -12.94 20.81
C LEU A 171 6.65 -11.60 21.39
N ALA A 172 5.73 -11.65 22.36
CA ALA A 172 5.17 -10.49 23.04
C ALA A 172 6.00 -10.08 24.27
N GLY A 173 6.26 -8.78 24.42
CA GLY A 173 6.83 -8.19 25.63
C GLY A 173 5.80 -7.97 26.76
N GLU A 174 6.24 -7.41 27.89
CA GLU A 174 5.43 -7.27 29.12
C GLU A 174 4.10 -6.53 28.93
N ASN A 175 4.00 -5.61 27.97
CA ASN A 175 2.79 -4.83 27.68
C ASN A 175 2.04 -5.27 26.40
N GLN A 176 2.40 -6.43 25.84
CA GLN A 176 1.85 -6.93 24.58
C GLN A 176 1.04 -8.20 24.82
N LYS A 177 0.08 -8.47 23.93
CA LYS A 177 -0.72 -9.70 23.99
C LYS A 177 -0.27 -10.68 22.92
N ALA A 178 0.41 -11.75 23.35
CA ALA A 178 0.73 -12.87 22.48
C ALA A 178 -0.53 -13.44 21.81
N ILE A 179 -0.41 -13.76 20.54
CA ILE A 179 -1.43 -14.43 19.74
C ILE A 179 -0.77 -15.46 18.82
N THR A 180 -1.55 -16.43 18.35
CA THR A 180 -1.07 -17.37 17.33
C THR A 180 -0.77 -16.64 16.01
N HIS A 181 0.17 -17.17 15.24
CA HIS A 181 0.52 -16.60 13.93
C HIS A 181 -0.68 -16.56 13.00
N SER A 182 -1.50 -17.61 12.96
CA SER A 182 -2.73 -17.61 12.14
C SER A 182 -3.63 -16.40 12.44
N VAL A 183 -3.80 -16.05 13.73
CA VAL A 183 -4.57 -14.87 14.15
C VAL A 183 -3.85 -13.58 13.78
N PHE A 184 -2.53 -13.53 13.95
CA PHE A 184 -1.71 -12.38 13.60
C PHE A 184 -1.83 -12.03 12.11
N PHE A 185 -1.54 -12.99 11.22
CA PHE A 185 -1.54 -12.76 9.78
C PHE A 185 -2.96 -12.53 9.24
N THR A 186 -3.98 -13.22 9.79
CA THR A 186 -5.38 -12.92 9.45
C THR A 186 -5.74 -11.46 9.78
N ARG A 187 -5.36 -10.97 10.96
CA ARG A 187 -5.61 -9.58 11.37
C ARG A 187 -4.79 -8.58 10.55
N LEU A 188 -3.56 -8.94 10.20
CA LEU A 188 -2.71 -8.15 9.30
C LEU A 188 -3.41 -7.97 7.95
N GLY A 189 -3.87 -9.05 7.32
CA GLY A 189 -4.61 -8.99 6.05
C GLY A 189 -5.90 -8.16 6.16
N GLN A 190 -6.66 -8.29 7.25
CA GLN A 190 -7.84 -7.47 7.52
C GLN A 190 -7.48 -5.98 7.66
N LYS A 191 -6.38 -5.65 8.34
CA LYS A 191 -5.91 -4.28 8.53
C LYS A 191 -5.43 -3.65 7.22
N ILE A 192 -4.72 -4.41 6.38
CA ILE A 192 -4.34 -3.99 5.02
C ILE A 192 -5.59 -3.65 4.20
N ILE A 193 -6.58 -4.55 4.16
CA ILE A 193 -7.84 -4.31 3.45
C ILE A 193 -8.55 -3.07 3.99
N HIS A 194 -8.60 -2.90 5.31
CA HIS A 194 -9.20 -1.72 5.93
C HIS A 194 -8.52 -0.42 5.49
N ILE A 195 -7.18 -0.35 5.53
CA ILE A 195 -6.43 0.85 5.13
C ILE A 195 -6.73 1.20 3.66
N LEU A 196 -6.79 0.19 2.79
CA LEU A 196 -7.07 0.34 1.36
C LEU A 196 -8.51 0.81 1.09
N THR A 197 -9.50 0.21 1.76
CA THR A 197 -10.93 0.33 1.37
C THR A 197 -11.74 1.32 2.21
N ALA A 198 -11.25 1.72 3.39
CA ALA A 198 -12.00 2.62 4.26
C ALA A 198 -12.33 3.94 3.57
N GLN A 199 -13.57 4.39 3.72
CA GLN A 199 -14.03 5.66 3.16
C GLN A 199 -13.64 6.81 4.08
N THR A 200 -12.92 7.78 3.53
CA THR A 200 -12.54 9.03 4.20
C THR A 200 -13.13 10.22 3.43
N VAL A 201 -12.85 11.45 3.88
CA VAL A 201 -13.19 12.66 3.11
C VAL A 201 -12.53 12.65 1.72
N SER A 202 -11.38 12.00 1.60
CA SER A 202 -10.63 11.81 0.35
C SER A 202 -11.08 10.56 -0.45
N GLY A 203 -12.13 9.86 -0.01
CA GLY A 203 -12.59 8.59 -0.59
C GLY A 203 -11.81 7.37 -0.09
N ALA A 204 -11.92 6.24 -0.80
CA ALA A 204 -11.10 5.05 -0.57
C ALA A 204 -9.74 5.14 -1.29
N LEU A 205 -8.73 4.45 -0.76
CA LEU A 205 -7.40 4.40 -1.36
C LEU A 205 -7.41 3.47 -2.59
N TYR A 206 -7.92 2.25 -2.48
CA TYR A 206 -8.22 1.37 -3.60
C TYR A 206 -9.44 0.50 -3.28
N GLU A 207 -10.20 0.14 -4.31
CA GLU A 207 -11.08 -1.02 -4.23
C GLU A 207 -10.22 -2.29 -4.31
N VAL A 208 -10.57 -3.31 -3.52
CA VAL A 208 -9.79 -4.55 -3.40
C VAL A 208 -10.68 -5.75 -3.69
N ASP A 209 -10.24 -6.62 -4.59
CA ASP A 209 -10.87 -7.90 -4.88
C ASP A 209 -10.03 -9.06 -4.34
N MET A 210 -10.58 -9.79 -3.38
CA MET A 210 -9.93 -10.94 -2.74
C MET A 210 -10.46 -12.29 -3.27
N ARG A 211 -11.26 -12.32 -4.35
CA ARG A 211 -11.97 -13.54 -4.80
C ARG A 211 -11.05 -14.61 -5.40
N LEU A 212 -9.86 -14.23 -5.86
CA LEU A 212 -8.89 -15.14 -6.48
C LEU A 212 -8.06 -15.96 -5.47
N ARG A 213 -8.23 -15.72 -4.16
CA ARG A 213 -7.55 -16.49 -3.12
C ARG A 213 -7.98 -17.97 -3.11
N PRO A 214 -7.16 -18.91 -2.61
CA PRO A 214 -7.52 -20.32 -2.52
C PRO A 214 -8.90 -20.52 -1.86
N SER A 215 -9.74 -21.37 -2.46
CA SER A 215 -11.14 -21.60 -2.03
C SER A 215 -12.07 -20.37 -2.09
N GLY A 216 -11.65 -19.29 -2.75
CA GLY A 216 -12.44 -18.09 -3.02
C GLY A 216 -12.99 -17.43 -1.77
N ALA A 217 -14.24 -16.96 -1.84
CA ALA A 217 -14.91 -16.27 -0.73
C ALA A 217 -15.05 -17.12 0.55
N SER A 218 -15.00 -18.45 0.44
CA SER A 218 -15.11 -19.39 1.55
C SER A 218 -13.76 -19.81 2.14
N GLY A 219 -12.65 -19.39 1.52
CA GLY A 219 -11.30 -19.67 1.98
C GLY A 219 -10.80 -18.71 3.04
N LEU A 220 -9.73 -19.11 3.74
CA LEU A 220 -8.99 -18.25 4.66
C LEU A 220 -8.56 -16.96 3.95
N LEU A 221 -8.50 -15.86 4.69
CA LEU A 221 -8.09 -14.57 4.13
C LEU A 221 -6.60 -14.55 3.75
N VAL A 222 -5.78 -15.24 4.56
CA VAL A 222 -4.35 -15.43 4.36
C VAL A 222 -4.10 -16.93 4.38
N SER A 223 -3.32 -17.43 3.42
CA SER A 223 -2.99 -18.86 3.27
C SER A 223 -1.53 -19.14 3.60
#